data_AF-A0A6C0CXB8-F1
#
_entry.id   AF-A0A6C0CXB8-F1
#
_cell.length_a   1.000
_cell.length_b   1.000
_cell.length_c   1.000
_cell.angle_alpha   90.00
_cell.angle_beta   90.00
_cell.angle_gamma   90.00
#
_symmetry.space_group_name_H-M   'P 1'
#
loop_
_entity.id
_entity.type
_entity.pdbx_description
1 polymer ?
#
loop_
_entity_poly.entity_id
_entity_poly.type
_entity_poly.pdbx_seq_one_letter_code
_entity_poly.pdbx_strand_id
1 'polypeptide(L)'
;MADITYTTYNERSFIVRGDKEKYKDLIKTIGGRWNSRVKDGEPGWLVGFDKEDELKKLIDLVKKADNIDNIGVKSRKTQNKYRRALSRSGSEDDEEDDIPISMPLEDDKSKKKSKKSSDKRKNKKQGKQLEEHCEEHNLEKEMEEQRERKQREEQEMEQRDRKRREEQEMEQRDRKRREEQEMEQRDRKRREEQEMEQRDRKRREEQEIEQRDRKRREEQEMEQRKREMEIREIEQSREKRKREMMEKYENTNRLLEEREQRDRERKQYTQTQKTKTSSNDPISYYKSFKRQDFNKSPSSESSCLFSDSSSSSDSDSDNSESSDDFPVPGSPKKRTHNKAEIYENEMLKKMRDLQRRLHEMEIKNKRLQSEKK
;
A
#
# COMPACT_ATOMS: atom_id res chain seq x y z
N MET A 1 31.95 25.19 1.19
CA MET A 1 30.84 24.90 2.12
C MET A 1 29.74 24.26 1.28
N ALA A 2 29.11 23.18 1.74
CA ALA A 2 28.04 22.55 0.94
C ALA A 2 26.80 23.45 0.98
N ASP A 3 26.51 24.08 -0.15
CA ASP A 3 25.36 24.96 -0.29
C ASP A 3 24.08 24.14 -0.29
N ILE A 4 23.13 24.56 0.54
CA ILE A 4 21.78 24.00 0.52
C ILE A 4 21.11 24.42 -0.79
N THR A 5 20.72 23.44 -1.59
CA THR A 5 20.00 23.65 -2.86
C THR A 5 18.66 22.93 -2.79
N TYR A 6 17.65 23.46 -3.48
CA TYR A 6 16.37 22.76 -3.60
C TYR A 6 15.96 22.68 -5.06
N THR A 7 15.36 21.56 -5.43
CA THR A 7 14.83 21.31 -6.77
C THR A 7 13.39 20.81 -6.66
N THR A 8 12.58 21.04 -7.69
CA THR A 8 11.22 20.49 -7.74
C THR A 8 11.31 18.97 -7.97
N TYR A 9 10.68 18.18 -7.09
CA TYR A 9 10.66 16.72 -7.23
C TYR A 9 9.36 16.26 -7.90
N ASN A 10 8.22 16.70 -7.34
CA ASN A 10 6.88 16.46 -7.87
C ASN A 10 6.06 17.76 -7.78
N GLU A 11 4.89 17.81 -8.40
CA GLU A 11 3.94 18.93 -8.30
C GLU A 11 3.54 19.29 -6.86
N ARG A 12 3.71 18.37 -5.92
CA ARG A 12 3.32 18.52 -4.52
C ARG A 12 4.50 18.71 -3.56
N SER A 13 5.74 18.61 -4.03
CA SER A 13 6.89 18.57 -3.13
C SER A 13 8.20 18.98 -3.78
N PHE A 14 8.99 19.72 -3.01
CA PHE A 14 10.38 20.03 -3.30
C PHE A 14 11.31 19.02 -2.64
N ILE A 15 12.46 18.77 -3.27
CA ILE A 15 13.58 18.07 -2.65
C ILE A 15 14.68 19.07 -2.30
N VAL A 16 15.11 19.05 -1.06
CA VAL A 16 16.20 19.87 -0.54
C VAL A 16 17.44 19.00 -0.36
N ARG A 17 18.52 19.35 -1.05
CA ARG A 17 19.82 18.68 -1.01
C ARG A 17 20.79 19.46 -0.11
N GLY A 18 21.53 18.72 0.71
CA GLY A 18 22.49 19.27 1.67
C GLY A 18 22.83 18.26 2.77
N ASP A 19 23.76 18.63 3.66
CA ASP A 19 24.22 17.76 4.74
C ASP A 19 23.07 17.38 5.69
N LYS A 20 22.79 16.08 5.75
CA LYS A 20 21.68 15.50 6.52
C LYS A 20 21.72 15.90 7.99
N GLU A 21 22.90 15.88 8.60
CA GLU A 21 23.05 16.11 10.04
C GLU A 21 22.94 17.60 10.38
N LYS A 22 23.53 18.45 9.53
CA LYS A 22 23.59 19.90 9.74
C LYS A 22 22.21 20.56 9.65
N TYR A 23 21.40 20.18 8.66
CA TYR A 23 20.10 20.80 8.38
C TYR A 23 18.90 20.01 8.92
N LYS A 24 19.15 18.95 9.68
CA LYS A 24 18.12 18.01 10.17
C LYS A 24 16.98 18.71 10.89
N ASP A 25 17.33 19.54 11.86
CA ASP A 25 16.35 20.12 12.79
C ASP A 25 15.63 21.32 12.17
N LEU A 26 16.34 22.09 11.35
CA LEU A 26 15.78 23.17 10.54
C LEU A 26 14.71 22.66 9.58
N ILE A 27 15.04 21.65 8.76
CA ILE A 27 14.11 21.14 7.76
C ILE A 27 12.96 20.36 8.40
N LYS A 28 13.20 19.65 9.52
CA LYS A 28 12.13 19.02 10.30
C LYS A 28 11.14 20.02 10.90
N THR A 29 11.56 21.24 11.19
CA THR A 29 10.66 22.28 11.73
C THR A 29 9.58 22.66 10.72
N ILE A 30 9.99 22.80 9.45
CA ILE A 30 9.10 23.00 8.29
C ILE A 30 8.29 21.72 8.00
N GLY A 31 8.63 20.59 8.59
CA GLY A 31 7.94 19.30 8.40
C GLY A 31 8.50 18.49 7.24
N GLY A 32 9.75 18.75 6.84
CA GLY A 32 10.43 17.95 5.84
C GLY A 32 10.71 16.53 6.31
N ARG A 33 10.66 15.57 5.38
CA ARG A 33 10.95 14.15 5.63
C ARG A 33 12.14 13.70 4.80
N TRP A 34 13.11 13.05 5.43
CA TRP A 34 14.26 12.50 4.71
C TRP A 34 13.85 11.29 3.85
N ASN A 35 14.20 11.31 2.57
CA ASN A 35 14.03 10.20 1.64
C ASN A 35 15.39 9.78 1.06
N SER A 36 15.80 8.54 1.36
CA SER A 36 17.06 7.98 0.85
C SER A 36 16.94 7.34 -0.54
N ARG A 37 15.72 7.22 -1.09
CA ARG A 37 15.42 6.49 -2.33
C ARG A 37 14.73 7.40 -3.35
N VAL A 38 15.33 8.56 -3.60
CA VAL A 38 14.85 9.49 -4.62
C VAL A 38 15.25 8.94 -5.99
N LYS A 39 14.35 9.00 -6.98
CA LYS A 39 14.58 8.44 -8.32
C LYS A 39 15.78 9.08 -9.03
N ASP A 40 16.04 10.36 -8.75
CA ASP A 40 17.12 11.15 -9.36
C ASP A 40 18.48 10.99 -8.63
N GLY A 41 18.64 9.91 -7.88
CA GLY A 41 19.95 9.38 -7.45
C GLY A 41 20.50 9.90 -6.13
N GLU A 42 20.20 11.13 -5.73
CA GLU A 42 20.73 11.69 -4.47
C GLU A 42 19.67 11.71 -3.36
N PRO A 43 20.01 11.24 -2.14
CA PRO A 43 19.09 11.29 -1.01
C PRO A 43 18.87 12.74 -0.57
N GLY A 44 17.65 13.08 -0.18
CA GLY A 44 17.30 14.46 0.16
C GLY A 44 16.07 14.59 1.04
N TRP A 45 15.80 15.81 1.49
CA TRP A 45 14.62 16.12 2.29
C TRP A 45 13.45 16.51 1.41
N LEU A 46 12.32 15.82 1.54
CA LEU A 46 11.08 16.17 0.88
C LEU A 46 10.29 17.17 1.73
N VAL A 47 9.96 18.32 1.15
CA VAL A 47 9.15 19.38 1.76
C VAL A 47 7.92 19.59 0.88
N GLY A 48 6.74 19.72 1.49
CA GLY A 48 5.49 19.96 0.74
C GLY A 48 5.49 21.32 0.04
N PHE A 49 4.76 21.43 -1.06
CA PHE A 49 4.69 22.64 -1.88
C PHE A 49 4.13 23.85 -1.09
N ASP A 50 3.19 23.61 -0.19
CA ASP A 50 2.54 24.64 0.64
C ASP A 50 3.51 25.43 1.54
N LYS A 51 4.77 24.99 1.66
CA LYS A 51 5.79 25.55 2.55
C LYS A 51 7.01 26.11 1.81
N GLU A 52 6.86 26.42 0.52
CA GLU A 52 7.94 26.96 -0.31
C GLU A 52 8.51 28.27 0.27
N ASP A 53 7.64 29.17 0.73
CA ASP A 53 8.06 30.47 1.26
C ASP A 53 8.87 30.35 2.57
N GLU A 54 8.49 29.42 3.44
CA GLU A 54 9.23 29.11 4.67
C GLU A 54 10.60 28.52 4.34
N LEU A 55 10.66 27.65 3.34
CA LEU A 55 11.90 27.04 2.87
C LEU A 55 12.86 28.08 2.27
N LYS A 56 12.37 28.97 1.40
CA LYS A 56 13.17 30.07 0.83
C LYS A 56 13.74 30.97 1.90
N LYS A 57 12.91 31.40 2.86
CA LYS A 57 13.36 32.20 4.02
C LYS A 57 14.46 31.49 4.80
N LEU A 58 14.33 30.18 5.01
CA LEU A 58 15.32 29.39 5.75
C LEU A 58 16.64 29.28 4.98
N ILE A 59 16.60 29.08 3.66
CA ILE A 59 17.79 29.05 2.81
C ILE A 59 18.50 30.41 2.81
N ASP A 60 17.76 31.51 2.72
CA ASP A 60 18.33 32.86 2.78
C ASP A 60 18.96 33.15 4.14
N LEU A 61 18.35 32.68 5.23
CA LEU A 61 18.93 32.79 6.58
C LEU A 61 20.22 31.97 6.70
N VAL A 62 20.22 30.73 6.20
CA VAL A 62 21.41 29.86 6.20
C VAL A 62 22.54 30.46 5.36
N LYS A 63 22.23 31.11 4.23
CA LYS A 63 23.22 31.81 3.41
C LYS A 63 23.77 33.08 4.08
N LYS A 64 22.99 33.73 4.94
CA LYS A 64 23.39 34.94 5.68
C LYS A 64 24.11 34.63 6.99
N ALA A 65 23.81 33.50 7.61
CA ALA A 65 24.37 33.09 8.89
C ALA A 65 25.46 32.04 8.66
N ASP A 66 26.73 32.44 8.76
CA ASP A 66 27.87 31.52 8.70
C ASP A 66 27.83 30.47 9.83
N ASN A 67 27.10 30.73 10.93
CA ASN A 67 26.92 29.83 12.07
C ASN A 67 25.44 29.46 12.29
N ILE A 68 25.15 28.18 12.09
CA ILE A 68 23.80 27.60 12.15
C ILE A 68 23.30 27.45 13.60
N ASP A 69 24.20 27.34 14.56
CA ASP A 69 23.89 27.02 15.96
C ASP A 69 23.10 28.15 16.68
N ASN A 70 23.09 29.37 16.13
CA ASN A 70 22.36 30.49 16.70
C ASN A 70 20.88 30.56 16.27
N ILE A 71 20.44 29.72 15.33
CA ILE A 71 19.04 29.66 14.93
C ILE A 71 18.30 28.78 15.95
N GLY A 72 17.94 29.40 17.08
CA GLY A 72 17.25 28.76 18.21
C GLY A 72 15.88 28.19 17.83
N VAL A 73 15.86 27.00 17.23
CA VAL A 73 14.64 26.24 16.97
C VAL A 73 14.11 25.72 18.31
N LYS A 74 13.00 26.30 18.78
CA LYS A 74 12.29 25.82 19.97
C LYS A 74 11.82 24.38 19.72
N SER A 75 12.52 23.42 20.33
CA SER A 75 12.20 22.00 20.26
C SER A 75 10.75 21.74 20.69
N ARG A 76 9.94 21.12 19.82
CA ARG A 76 8.55 20.72 20.09
C ARG A 76 8.40 19.73 21.27
N LYS A 77 9.49 19.27 21.90
CA LYS A 77 9.46 18.35 23.05
C LYS A 77 8.81 18.92 24.31
N THR A 78 8.46 20.21 24.36
CA THR A 78 7.77 20.82 25.51
C THR A 78 6.26 20.99 25.33
N GLN A 79 5.66 20.52 24.22
CA GLN A 79 4.21 20.51 24.12
C GLN A 79 3.64 19.38 24.98
N ASN A 80 2.87 19.79 26.00
CA ASN A 80 2.24 18.94 27.01
C ASN A 80 1.62 17.68 26.39
N LYS A 81 2.23 16.55 26.73
CA LYS A 81 1.72 15.20 26.48
C LYS A 81 0.38 15.09 27.21
N TYR A 82 -0.73 15.33 26.50
CA TYR A 82 -2.08 15.16 27.03
C TYR A 82 -2.16 13.80 27.73
N ARG A 83 -2.34 13.83 29.06
CA ARG A 83 -2.63 12.65 29.85
C ARG A 83 -3.99 12.14 29.40
N ARG A 84 -3.99 10.97 28.78
CA ARG A 84 -5.20 10.18 28.51
C ARG A 84 -5.91 10.01 29.85
N ALA A 85 -7.08 10.64 30.00
CA ALA A 85 -7.90 10.49 31.20
C ALA A 85 -8.19 9.00 31.39
N LEU A 86 -7.76 8.46 32.53
CA LEU A 86 -8.19 7.16 33.02
C LEU A 86 -9.62 7.34 33.51
N SER A 87 -10.59 6.76 32.82
CA SER A 87 -11.95 6.61 33.32
C SER A 87 -11.90 5.71 34.55
N ARG A 88 -12.05 6.30 35.74
CA ARG A 88 -12.25 5.60 37.00
C ARG A 88 -13.77 5.41 37.14
N SER A 89 -14.28 4.25 36.72
CA SER A 89 -15.63 3.80 37.07
C SER A 89 -15.55 2.98 38.36
N GLY A 90 -15.46 3.66 39.50
CA GLY A 90 -15.96 3.15 40.79
C GLY A 90 -17.32 3.84 41.04
N SER A 91 -18.41 3.18 41.39
CA SER A 91 -18.65 2.32 42.57
C SER A 91 -18.42 3.07 43.87
N GLU A 92 -19.47 3.75 44.33
CA GLU A 92 -19.71 4.40 45.64
C GLU A 92 -21.17 4.92 45.47
N ASP A 93 -22.25 4.29 45.95
CA ASP A 93 -22.62 3.88 47.32
C ASP A 93 -22.27 4.97 48.33
N ASP A 94 -23.23 5.89 48.57
CA ASP A 94 -23.33 6.82 49.71
C ASP A 94 -24.80 7.28 49.77
N GLU A 95 -25.62 6.65 50.60
CA GLU A 95 -25.96 7.02 51.99
C GLU A 95 -26.97 8.19 52.09
N GLU A 96 -28.18 7.83 52.52
CA GLU A 96 -29.29 8.72 52.86
C GLU A 96 -29.00 9.37 54.23
N ASP A 97 -28.69 10.67 54.24
CA ASP A 97 -28.62 11.45 55.48
C ASP A 97 -30.02 11.98 55.85
N ASP A 98 -30.66 11.26 56.76
CA ASP A 98 -31.77 11.71 57.60
C ASP A 98 -31.37 12.96 58.40
N ILE A 99 -32.10 14.06 58.24
CA ILE A 99 -31.95 15.28 59.06
C ILE A 99 -32.91 15.19 60.26
N PRO A 100 -32.43 15.07 61.51
CA PRO A 100 -33.27 15.14 62.69
C PRO A 100 -33.56 16.59 63.08
N ILE A 101 -34.84 16.99 62.99
CA ILE A 101 -35.36 18.23 63.57
C ILE A 101 -35.27 18.10 65.10
N SER A 102 -34.31 18.82 65.69
CA SER A 102 -34.18 19.03 67.12
C SER A 102 -34.55 20.47 67.43
N MET A 103 -35.55 20.65 68.31
CA MET A 103 -35.78 21.92 68.99
C MET A 103 -35.83 21.69 70.51
N PRO A 104 -35.28 22.62 71.32
CA PRO A 104 -34.89 22.34 72.69
C PRO A 104 -36.01 22.58 73.70
N LEU A 105 -35.96 21.77 74.76
CA LEU A 105 -36.55 21.97 76.08
C LEU A 105 -36.03 23.24 76.77
N GLU A 106 -36.86 23.81 77.63
CA GLU A 106 -36.58 24.29 79.01
C GLU A 106 -37.67 25.28 79.43
N ASP A 107 -37.98 25.55 80.69
CA ASP A 107 -38.23 24.75 81.89
C ASP A 107 -38.71 25.76 82.97
N ASP A 108 -39.52 25.27 83.90
CA ASP A 108 -39.51 25.64 85.33
C ASP A 108 -40.09 26.95 85.96
N LYS A 109 -40.79 26.68 87.08
CA LYS A 109 -40.90 27.43 88.37
C LYS A 109 -41.61 28.79 88.38
N SER A 110 -42.60 29.08 89.24
CA SER A 110 -42.66 28.73 90.67
C SER A 110 -43.98 29.19 91.33
N LYS A 111 -44.37 28.46 92.38
CA LYS A 111 -45.42 28.77 93.36
C LYS A 111 -45.10 30.03 94.18
N LYS A 112 -46.12 30.82 94.58
CA LYS A 112 -46.19 31.39 95.95
C LYS A 112 -47.58 31.89 96.34
N LYS A 113 -48.10 31.32 97.44
CA LYS A 113 -49.26 31.80 98.23
C LYS A 113 -48.85 33.05 99.03
N SER A 114 -49.74 34.01 99.24
CA SER A 114 -49.90 34.67 100.56
C SER A 114 -51.22 35.45 100.68
N LYS A 115 -51.65 35.59 101.92
CA LYS A 115 -52.94 36.10 102.44
C LYS A 115 -52.94 37.63 102.60
N LYS A 116 -54.14 38.12 102.97
CA LYS A 116 -54.49 39.39 103.68
C LYS A 116 -54.70 40.58 102.74
N SER A 117 -55.59 41.53 102.99
CA SER A 117 -56.72 41.74 103.92
C SER A 117 -57.32 43.10 103.52
N SER A 118 -58.62 43.30 103.75
CA SER A 118 -59.29 44.58 104.06
C SER A 118 -58.63 45.91 103.62
N ASP A 119 -59.29 46.66 102.74
CA ASP A 119 -59.73 48.05 103.00
C ASP A 119 -60.38 48.63 101.74
N LYS A 120 -61.71 48.72 101.71
CA LYS A 120 -62.49 49.94 102.00
C LYS A 120 -62.00 51.20 101.27
N ARG A 121 -62.85 51.58 100.30
CA ARG A 121 -63.27 52.95 99.98
C ARG A 121 -62.20 53.88 99.37
N LYS A 122 -62.46 54.20 98.10
CA LYS A 122 -62.19 55.44 97.34
C LYS A 122 -61.32 55.16 96.11
N ASN A 123 -61.97 55.05 94.94
CA ASN A 123 -61.50 55.66 93.68
C ASN A 123 -62.48 55.36 92.54
N LYS A 124 -63.62 56.05 92.54
CA LYS A 124 -64.63 56.05 91.47
C LYS A 124 -64.35 57.15 90.42
N LYS A 125 -63.08 57.45 90.15
CA LYS A 125 -62.67 58.50 89.18
C LYS A 125 -61.36 58.23 88.42
N GLN A 126 -60.80 57.02 88.50
CA GLN A 126 -59.65 56.58 87.69
C GLN A 126 -59.97 55.40 86.74
N GLY A 127 -61.17 54.83 86.83
CA GLY A 127 -61.60 53.70 85.98
C GLY A 127 -61.79 54.07 84.50
N LYS A 128 -62.13 55.33 84.19
CA LYS A 128 -62.31 55.77 82.78
C LYS A 128 -61.00 55.93 82.01
N GLN A 129 -59.92 56.36 82.66
CA GLN A 129 -58.62 56.54 81.99
C GLN A 129 -57.87 55.21 81.80
N LEU A 130 -58.14 54.21 82.65
CA LEU A 130 -57.63 52.84 82.48
C LEU A 130 -58.41 52.04 81.43
N GLU A 131 -59.71 52.32 81.24
CA GLU A 131 -60.52 51.73 80.17
C GLU A 131 -60.06 52.24 78.79
N GLU A 132 -59.86 53.55 78.63
CA GLU A 132 -59.34 54.16 77.40
C GLU A 132 -57.92 53.64 77.04
N HIS A 133 -57.03 53.48 78.03
CA HIS A 133 -55.68 52.96 77.79
C HIS A 133 -55.66 51.44 77.51
N CYS A 134 -56.66 50.68 77.97
CA CYS A 134 -56.84 49.27 77.61
C CYS A 134 -57.43 49.11 76.20
N GLU A 135 -58.31 50.02 75.78
CA GLU A 135 -58.86 50.05 74.42
C GLU A 135 -57.79 50.46 73.38
N GLU A 136 -56.96 51.46 73.67
CA GLU A 136 -55.82 51.84 72.82
C GLU A 136 -54.80 50.71 72.67
N HIS A 137 -54.47 50.01 73.78
CA HIS A 137 -53.57 48.87 73.74
C HIS A 137 -54.14 47.68 72.94
N ASN A 138 -55.45 47.47 72.97
CA ASN A 138 -56.09 46.43 72.14
C ASN A 138 -56.09 46.78 70.65
N LEU A 139 -56.31 48.06 70.30
CA LEU A 139 -56.22 48.53 68.92
C LEU A 139 -54.77 48.46 68.38
N GLU A 140 -53.77 48.80 69.20
CA GLU A 140 -52.36 48.67 68.82
C GLU A 140 -51.98 47.20 68.60
N LYS A 141 -52.46 46.30 69.46
CA LYS A 141 -52.26 44.86 69.31
C LYS A 141 -52.95 44.28 68.06
N GLU A 142 -54.16 44.71 67.73
CA GLU A 142 -54.82 44.34 66.47
C GLU A 142 -54.07 44.86 65.24
N MET A 143 -53.53 46.09 65.31
CA MET A 143 -52.74 46.68 64.23
C MET A 143 -51.40 45.95 64.05
N GLU A 144 -50.76 45.53 65.14
CA GLU A 144 -49.54 44.73 65.11
C GLU A 144 -49.81 43.31 64.57
N GLU A 145 -50.91 42.68 64.98
CA GLU A 145 -51.34 41.37 64.46
C GLU A 145 -51.69 41.44 62.96
N GLN A 146 -52.29 42.54 62.49
CA GLN A 146 -52.49 42.78 61.05
C GLN A 146 -51.17 42.95 60.29
N ARG A 147 -50.16 43.59 60.89
CA ARG A 147 -48.83 43.74 60.28
C ARG A 147 -48.11 42.40 60.21
N GLU A 148 -48.15 41.61 61.28
CA GLU A 148 -47.59 40.25 61.28
C GLU A 148 -48.29 39.35 60.26
N ARG A 149 -49.62 39.44 60.15
CA ARG A 149 -50.38 38.68 59.15
C ARG A 149 -49.96 39.07 57.72
N LYS A 150 -49.82 40.36 57.44
CA LYS A 150 -49.31 40.84 56.14
C LYS A 150 -47.89 40.36 55.86
N GLN A 151 -47.00 40.40 56.86
CA GLN A 151 -45.62 39.89 56.70
C GLN A 151 -45.61 38.38 56.42
N ARG A 152 -46.45 37.59 57.10
CA ARG A 152 -46.57 36.15 56.82
C ARG A 152 -47.12 35.87 55.42
N GLU A 153 -48.14 36.61 55.00
CA GLU A 153 -48.70 36.50 53.64
C GLU A 153 -47.66 36.89 52.57
N GLU A 154 -46.84 37.91 52.81
CA GLU A 154 -45.74 38.32 51.92
C GLU A 154 -44.64 37.26 51.84
N GLN A 155 -44.23 36.70 52.99
CA GLN A 155 -43.26 35.59 53.03
C GLN A 155 -43.77 34.32 52.35
N GLU A 156 -45.07 34.00 52.48
CA GLU A 156 -45.66 32.85 51.81
C GLU A 156 -45.71 33.05 50.29
N MET A 157 -46.07 34.26 49.83
CA MET A 157 -46.02 34.62 48.41
C MET A 157 -44.60 34.53 47.84
N GLU A 158 -43.60 35.02 48.57
CA GLU A 158 -42.19 34.93 48.16
C GLU A 158 -41.72 33.47 48.06
N GLN A 159 -42.10 32.61 49.01
CA GLN A 159 -41.79 31.18 48.95
C GLN A 159 -42.48 30.48 47.77
N ARG A 160 -43.73 30.84 47.46
CA ARG A 160 -44.43 30.31 46.28
C ARG A 160 -43.76 30.74 44.98
N ASP A 161 -43.35 32.01 44.89
CA ASP A 161 -42.64 32.53 43.71
C ASP A 161 -41.26 31.87 43.55
N ARG A 162 -40.55 31.62 44.66
CA ARG A 162 -39.30 30.88 44.65
C ARG A 162 -39.49 29.45 44.14
N LYS A 163 -40.47 28.71 44.67
CA LYS A 163 -40.81 27.35 44.21
C LYS A 163 -41.15 27.32 42.72
N ARG A 164 -41.95 28.29 42.24
CA ARG A 164 -42.31 28.40 40.82
C ARG A 164 -41.09 28.63 39.92
N ARG A 165 -40.11 29.43 40.37
CA ARG A 165 -38.85 29.64 39.64
C ARG A 165 -38.00 28.38 39.60
N GLU A 166 -37.90 27.67 40.73
CA GLU A 166 -37.17 26.40 40.82
C GLU A 166 -37.78 25.32 39.92
N GLU A 167 -39.12 25.22 39.86
CA GLU A 167 -39.83 24.32 38.95
C GLU A 167 -39.56 24.66 37.47
N GLN A 168 -39.60 25.95 37.10
CA GLN A 168 -39.29 26.39 35.74
C GLN A 168 -37.84 26.10 35.34
N GLU A 169 -36.89 26.24 36.27
CA GLU A 169 -35.49 25.94 36.00
C GLU A 169 -35.28 24.42 35.81
N MET A 170 -35.91 23.59 36.64
CA MET A 170 -35.89 22.14 36.50
C MET A 170 -36.48 21.69 35.15
N GLU A 171 -37.62 22.27 34.74
CA GLU A 171 -38.24 21.97 33.44
C GLU A 171 -37.32 22.35 32.26
N GLN A 172 -36.64 23.50 32.34
CA GLN A 172 -35.65 23.90 31.34
C GLN A 172 -34.45 22.97 31.29
N ARG A 173 -33.94 22.52 32.45
CA ARG A 173 -32.85 21.54 32.53
C ARG A 173 -33.25 20.21 31.91
N ASP A 174 -34.45 19.72 32.21
CA ASP A 174 -34.97 18.47 31.64
C ASP A 174 -35.18 18.56 30.14
N ARG A 175 -35.71 19.68 29.65
CA ARG A 175 -35.83 19.94 28.22
C ARG A 175 -34.47 19.92 27.53
N LYS A 176 -33.48 20.64 28.09
CA LYS A 176 -32.12 20.67 27.56
C LYS A 176 -31.47 19.29 27.53
N ARG A 177 -31.66 18.49 28.59
CA ARG A 177 -31.16 17.11 28.67
C ARG A 177 -31.78 16.22 27.58
N ARG A 178 -33.08 16.36 27.30
CA ARG A 178 -33.74 15.63 26.20
C ARG A 178 -33.21 16.05 24.83
N GLU A 179 -33.03 17.35 24.60
CA GLU A 179 -32.47 17.86 23.35
C GLU A 179 -31.02 17.37 23.13
N GLU A 180 -30.19 17.33 24.18
CA GLU A 180 -28.83 16.78 24.12
C GLU A 180 -28.83 15.28 23.79
N GLN A 181 -29.71 14.48 24.41
CA GLN A 181 -29.85 13.06 24.11
C GLN A 181 -30.31 12.81 22.67
N GLU A 182 -31.23 13.62 22.14
CA GLU A 182 -31.69 13.49 20.75
C GLU A 182 -30.58 13.83 19.76
N MET A 183 -29.80 14.88 20.02
CA MET A 183 -28.63 15.25 19.22
C MET A 183 -27.58 14.12 19.22
N GLU A 184 -27.29 13.53 20.38
CA GLU A 184 -26.36 12.41 20.48
C GLU A 184 -26.83 11.19 19.69
N GLN A 185 -28.13 10.85 19.73
CA GLN A 185 -28.70 9.78 18.92
C GLN A 185 -28.61 10.05 17.42
N ARG A 186 -28.86 11.30 16.99
CA ARG A 186 -28.72 11.70 15.58
C ARG A 186 -27.27 11.58 15.12
N ASP A 187 -26.32 12.05 15.93
CA ASP A 187 -24.89 11.93 15.63
C ASP A 187 -24.44 10.48 15.56
N ARG A 188 -24.94 9.62 16.47
CA ARG A 188 -24.68 8.18 16.43
C ARG A 188 -25.19 7.55 15.14
N LYS A 189 -26.45 7.81 14.77
CA LYS A 189 -27.04 7.31 13.50
C LYS A 189 -26.23 7.76 12.29
N ARG A 190 -25.85 9.04 12.24
CA ARG A 190 -25.03 9.59 11.15
C ARG A 190 -23.67 8.89 11.03
N ARG A 191 -23.02 8.56 12.15
CA ARG A 191 -21.77 7.79 12.15
C ARG A 191 -21.97 6.37 11.67
N GLU A 192 -23.03 5.70 12.11
CA GLU A 192 -23.37 4.34 11.67
C GLU A 192 -23.68 4.29 10.17
N GLU A 193 -24.41 5.29 9.63
CA GLU A 193 -24.66 5.43 8.19
C GLU A 193 -23.36 5.62 7.39
N GLN A 194 -22.46 6.51 7.85
CA GLN A 194 -21.16 6.71 7.21
C GLN A 194 -20.29 5.45 7.23
N GLU A 195 -20.33 4.67 8.31
CA GLU A 195 -19.58 3.41 8.40
C GLU A 195 -20.14 2.36 7.42
N MET A 196 -21.47 2.25 7.33
CA MET A 196 -22.13 1.36 6.36
C MET A 196 -21.81 1.75 4.92
N GLU A 197 -21.84 3.04 4.59
CA GLU A 197 -21.47 3.53 3.26
C GLU A 197 -20.01 3.20 2.91
N GLN A 198 -19.08 3.36 3.86
CA GLN A 198 -17.68 2.98 3.67
C GLN A 198 -17.51 1.47 3.46
N ARG A 199 -18.24 0.64 4.20
CA ARG A 199 -18.23 -0.82 4.02
C ARG A 199 -18.76 -1.22 2.64
N ASP A 200 -19.86 -0.61 2.20
CA ASP A 200 -20.44 -0.87 0.88
C ASP A 200 -19.51 -0.43 -0.24
N ARG A 201 -18.89 0.75 -0.11
CA ARG A 201 -17.86 1.21 -1.05
C ARG A 201 -16.70 0.22 -1.15
N LYS A 202 -16.17 -0.21 0.00
CA LYS A 202 -15.07 -1.18 0.05
C LYS A 202 -15.45 -2.51 -0.59
N ARG A 203 -16.68 -3.01 -0.34
CA ARG A 203 -17.19 -4.23 -0.96
C ARG A 203 -17.30 -4.12 -2.49
N ARG A 204 -17.72 -2.95 -3.01
CA ARG A 204 -17.76 -2.70 -4.47
C ARG A 204 -16.36 -2.67 -5.07
N GLU A 205 -15.41 -1.99 -4.41
CA GLU A 205 -14.01 -1.95 -4.84
C GLU A 205 -13.37 -3.35 -4.86
N GLU A 206 -13.64 -4.19 -3.85
CA GLU A 206 -13.19 -5.58 -3.80
C GLU A 206 -13.76 -6.42 -4.96
N GLN A 207 -15.06 -6.29 -5.25
CA GLN A 207 -15.70 -6.98 -6.39
C GLN A 207 -15.13 -6.53 -7.74
N GLU A 208 -14.81 -5.25 -7.89
CA GLU A 208 -14.20 -4.73 -9.13
C GLU A 208 -12.79 -5.29 -9.34
N ILE A 209 -11.99 -5.36 -8.28
CA ILE A 209 -10.65 -5.95 -8.32
C ILE A 209 -10.74 -7.44 -8.69
N GLU A 210 -11.66 -8.19 -8.08
CA GLU A 210 -11.86 -9.61 -8.39
C GLU A 210 -12.24 -9.82 -9.87
N GLN A 211 -13.11 -8.98 -10.42
CA GLN A 211 -13.47 -9.05 -11.85
C GLN A 211 -12.29 -8.72 -12.76
N ARG A 212 -11.46 -7.73 -12.41
CA ARG A 212 -10.24 -7.40 -13.17
C ARG A 212 -9.23 -8.54 -13.14
N ASP A 213 -9.03 -9.15 -11.97
CA ASP A 213 -8.13 -10.29 -11.82
C ASP A 213 -8.63 -11.51 -12.60
N ARG A 214 -9.94 -11.77 -12.59
CA ARG A 214 -10.55 -12.82 -13.41
C ARG A 214 -10.30 -12.59 -14.90
N LYS A 215 -10.57 -11.39 -15.41
CA LYS A 215 -10.31 -11.04 -16.82
C LYS A 215 -8.84 -11.22 -17.19
N ARG A 216 -7.92 -10.77 -16.33
CA ARG A 216 -6.48 -10.93 -16.55
C ARG A 216 -6.05 -12.40 -16.62
N ARG A 217 -6.64 -13.27 -15.80
CA ARG A 217 -6.39 -14.73 -15.87
C ARG A 217 -6.92 -15.33 -17.17
N GLU A 218 -8.14 -14.96 -17.57
CA GLU A 218 -8.74 -15.42 -18.82
C GLU A 218 -7.91 -14.96 -20.05
N GLU A 219 -7.41 -13.72 -20.05
CA GLU A 219 -6.50 -13.21 -21.08
C GLU A 219 -5.18 -14.00 -21.14
N GLN A 220 -4.57 -14.27 -19.99
CA GLN A 220 -3.34 -15.08 -19.92
C GLN A 220 -3.56 -16.51 -20.41
N GLU A 221 -4.70 -17.12 -20.10
CA GLU A 221 -5.05 -18.45 -20.57
C GLU A 221 -5.25 -18.46 -22.10
N MET A 222 -5.94 -17.47 -22.65
CA MET A 222 -6.10 -17.32 -24.09
C MET A 222 -4.77 -17.10 -24.81
N GLU A 223 -3.87 -16.30 -24.22
CA GLU A 223 -2.52 -16.10 -24.76
C GLU A 223 -1.71 -17.41 -24.73
N GLN A 224 -1.79 -18.19 -23.65
CA GLN A 224 -1.14 -19.50 -23.57
C GLN A 224 -1.68 -20.47 -24.63
N ARG A 225 -3.01 -20.55 -24.79
CA ARG A 225 -3.64 -21.37 -25.83
C ARG A 225 -3.20 -20.95 -27.23
N LYS A 226 -3.09 -19.64 -27.49
CA LYS A 226 -2.60 -19.12 -28.77
C LYS A 226 -1.15 -19.54 -29.03
N ARG A 227 -0.26 -19.41 -28.04
CA ARG A 227 1.13 -19.86 -28.13
C ARG A 227 1.23 -21.37 -28.35
N GLU A 228 0.41 -22.15 -27.67
CA GLU A 228 0.36 -23.60 -27.85
C GLU A 228 -0.08 -24.00 -29.27
N MET A 229 -1.10 -23.34 -29.80
CA MET A 229 -1.55 -23.54 -31.18
C MET A 229 -0.45 -23.19 -32.20
N GLU A 230 0.27 -22.09 -32.00
CA GLU A 230 1.39 -21.67 -32.85
C GLU A 230 2.54 -22.70 -32.82
N ILE A 231 2.88 -23.22 -31.63
CA ILE A 231 3.89 -24.28 -31.48
C ILE A 231 3.46 -25.54 -32.25
N ARG A 232 2.20 -25.95 -32.12
CA ARG A 232 1.65 -27.11 -32.83
C ARG A 232 1.72 -26.93 -34.35
N GLU A 233 1.42 -25.73 -34.85
CA GLU A 233 1.51 -25.41 -36.27
C GLU A 233 2.95 -25.46 -36.79
N ILE A 234 3.90 -24.90 -36.03
CA ILE A 234 5.34 -24.98 -36.35
C ILE A 234 5.80 -26.45 -36.40
N GLU A 235 5.37 -27.27 -35.45
CA GLU A 235 5.73 -28.69 -35.40
C GLU A 235 5.18 -29.46 -36.62
N GLN A 236 3.91 -29.26 -36.97
CA GLN A 236 3.31 -29.85 -38.17
C GLN A 236 4.03 -29.42 -39.45
N SER A 237 4.40 -28.15 -39.55
CA SER A 237 5.18 -27.63 -40.70
C SER A 237 6.57 -28.26 -40.78
N ARG A 238 7.25 -28.43 -39.63
CA ARG A 238 8.55 -29.13 -39.55
C ARG A 238 8.42 -30.59 -39.94
N GLU A 239 7.38 -31.27 -39.50
CA GLU A 239 7.13 -32.67 -39.84
C GLU A 239 6.84 -32.83 -41.34
N LYS A 240 6.02 -31.94 -41.91
CA LYS A 240 5.74 -31.92 -43.35
C LYS A 240 7.03 -31.73 -44.16
N ARG A 241 7.89 -30.77 -43.79
CA ARG A 241 9.20 -30.57 -44.44
C ARG A 241 10.10 -31.79 -44.32
N LYS A 242 10.11 -32.48 -43.18
CA LYS A 242 10.86 -33.73 -42.99
C LYS A 242 10.33 -34.83 -43.92
N ARG A 243 9.01 -35.00 -44.04
CA ARG A 243 8.39 -35.96 -44.97
C ARG A 243 8.75 -35.66 -46.43
N GLU A 244 8.62 -34.41 -46.85
CA GLU A 244 8.99 -33.97 -48.21
C GLU A 244 10.49 -34.22 -48.50
N MET A 245 11.36 -34.02 -47.51
CA MET A 245 12.79 -34.30 -47.65
C MET A 245 13.07 -35.80 -47.78
N MET A 246 12.41 -36.64 -46.98
CA MET A 246 12.53 -38.10 -47.07
C MET A 246 12.00 -38.63 -48.40
N GLU A 247 10.87 -38.14 -48.87
CA GLU A 247 10.30 -38.51 -50.17
C GLU A 247 11.23 -38.13 -51.33
N LYS A 248 11.88 -36.96 -51.26
CA LYS A 248 12.92 -36.58 -52.24
C LYS A 248 14.08 -37.56 -52.21
N TYR A 249 14.56 -37.94 -51.03
CA TYR A 249 15.66 -38.90 -50.89
C TYR A 249 15.31 -40.27 -51.47
N GLU A 250 14.11 -40.79 -51.17
CA GLU A 250 13.62 -42.05 -51.73
C GLU A 250 13.48 -41.99 -53.26
N ASN A 251 12.95 -40.89 -53.80
CA ASN A 251 12.86 -40.68 -55.25
C ASN A 251 14.25 -40.63 -55.92
N THR A 252 15.23 -39.97 -55.29
CA THR A 252 16.61 -39.95 -55.82
C THR A 252 17.25 -41.34 -55.81
N ASN A 253 17.03 -42.14 -54.76
CA ASN A 253 17.52 -43.51 -54.71
C ASN A 253 16.85 -44.38 -55.77
N ARG A 254 15.54 -44.26 -55.97
CA ARG A 254 14.81 -44.98 -57.03
C ARG A 254 15.34 -44.65 -58.42
N LEU A 255 15.62 -43.37 -58.70
CA LEU A 255 16.22 -42.92 -59.97
C LEU A 255 17.63 -43.48 -60.19
N LEU A 256 18.44 -43.56 -59.13
CA LEU A 256 19.77 -44.17 -59.17
C LEU A 256 19.69 -45.67 -59.47
N GLU A 257 18.79 -46.40 -58.80
CA GLU A 257 18.55 -47.83 -59.07
C GLU A 257 18.09 -48.08 -60.51
N GLU A 258 17.16 -47.27 -61.02
CA GLU A 258 16.69 -47.37 -62.41
C GLU A 258 17.83 -47.09 -63.42
N ARG A 259 18.68 -46.09 -63.12
CA ARG A 259 19.87 -45.81 -63.93
C ARG A 259 20.84 -46.99 -63.93
N GLU A 260 21.10 -47.59 -62.77
CA GLU A 260 21.95 -48.78 -62.67
C GLU A 260 21.36 -49.97 -63.45
N GLN A 261 20.05 -50.19 -63.39
CA GLN A 261 19.39 -51.24 -64.17
C GLN A 261 19.58 -51.02 -65.67
N ARG A 262 19.35 -49.81 -66.17
CA ARG A 262 19.60 -49.46 -67.58
C ARG A 262 21.05 -49.68 -67.99
N ASP A 263 22.01 -49.35 -67.12
CA ASP A 263 23.42 -49.58 -67.38
C ASP A 263 23.78 -51.08 -67.40
N ARG A 264 23.16 -51.91 -66.54
CA ARG A 264 23.29 -53.37 -66.57
C ARG A 264 22.72 -53.96 -67.87
N GLU A 265 21.55 -53.52 -68.30
CA GLU A 265 20.93 -53.93 -69.57
C GLU A 265 21.78 -53.54 -70.78
N ARG A 266 22.29 -52.29 -70.82
CA ARG A 266 23.22 -51.84 -71.86
C ARG A 266 24.46 -52.72 -71.92
N LYS A 267 25.05 -53.06 -70.77
CA LYS A 267 26.21 -53.98 -70.71
C LYS A 267 25.86 -55.36 -71.27
N GLN A 268 24.75 -55.96 -70.86
CA GLN A 268 24.30 -57.26 -71.39
C GLN A 268 24.07 -57.20 -72.91
N TYR A 269 23.40 -56.17 -73.41
CA TYR A 269 23.17 -55.98 -74.84
C TYR A 269 24.50 -55.90 -75.62
N THR A 270 25.44 -55.06 -75.18
CA THR A 270 26.75 -54.96 -75.85
C THR A 270 27.54 -56.27 -75.82
N GLN A 271 27.43 -57.06 -74.75
CA GLN A 271 28.08 -58.37 -74.64
C GLN A 271 27.49 -59.36 -75.64
N THR A 272 26.16 -59.41 -75.79
CA THR A 272 25.50 -60.28 -76.80
C THR A 272 25.77 -59.85 -78.24
N GLN A 273 25.97 -58.56 -78.51
CA GLN A 273 26.36 -58.10 -79.84
C GLN A 273 27.81 -58.45 -80.18
N LYS A 274 28.73 -58.31 -79.21
CA LYS A 274 30.15 -58.73 -79.39
C LYS A 274 30.28 -60.23 -79.69
N THR A 275 29.50 -61.10 -79.05
CA THR A 275 29.54 -62.54 -79.33
C THR A 275 28.98 -62.88 -80.71
N LYS A 276 28.01 -62.10 -81.23
CA LYS A 276 27.47 -62.27 -82.58
C LYS A 276 28.40 -61.79 -83.69
N THR A 277 29.16 -60.71 -83.48
CA THR A 277 30.10 -60.19 -84.49
C THR A 277 31.47 -60.89 -84.47
N SER A 278 31.80 -61.59 -83.38
CA SER A 278 33.10 -62.27 -83.21
C SER A 278 33.22 -63.60 -83.97
N SER A 279 32.11 -64.23 -84.40
CA SER A 279 32.19 -65.57 -85.00
C SER A 279 32.31 -65.59 -86.52
N ASN A 280 32.22 -64.44 -87.21
CA ASN A 280 32.18 -64.41 -88.68
C ASN A 280 32.83 -63.19 -89.33
N ASP A 281 33.59 -62.36 -88.60
CA ASP A 281 34.36 -61.26 -89.21
C ASP A 281 35.81 -61.72 -89.53
N PRO A 282 36.14 -62.02 -90.81
CA PRO A 282 37.46 -62.51 -91.22
C PRO A 282 38.59 -61.49 -90.95
N ILE A 283 38.28 -60.21 -90.74
CA ILE A 283 39.27 -59.17 -90.44
C ILE A 283 39.77 -59.26 -88.98
N SER A 284 38.96 -59.79 -88.06
CA SER A 284 39.34 -59.93 -86.65
C SER A 284 40.49 -60.93 -86.44
N TYR A 285 40.55 -61.98 -87.27
CA TYR A 285 41.62 -62.98 -87.29
C TYR A 285 42.99 -62.38 -87.61
N TYR A 286 43.06 -61.33 -88.43
CA TYR A 286 44.33 -60.71 -88.81
C TYR A 286 44.85 -59.67 -87.79
N LYS A 287 43.98 -59.14 -86.93
CA LYS A 287 44.39 -58.16 -85.90
C LYS A 287 45.07 -58.79 -84.68
N SER A 288 44.84 -60.07 -84.39
CA SER A 288 45.51 -60.79 -83.28
C SER A 288 47.00 -61.03 -83.52
N PHE A 289 47.47 -60.98 -84.78
CA PHE A 289 48.88 -61.15 -85.13
C PHE A 289 49.75 -59.89 -84.95
N LYS A 290 49.16 -58.72 -84.66
CA LYS A 290 49.90 -57.44 -84.63
C LYS A 290 50.25 -56.92 -83.21
N ARG A 291 50.12 -57.75 -82.17
CA ARG A 291 50.46 -57.38 -80.78
C ARG A 291 51.49 -58.31 -80.15
N GLN A 292 52.42 -58.79 -80.96
CA GLN A 292 53.67 -59.34 -80.47
C GLN A 292 54.72 -58.23 -80.63
N ASP A 293 55.44 -57.97 -79.55
CA ASP A 293 56.64 -57.13 -79.47
C ASP A 293 56.41 -55.61 -79.41
N PHE A 294 56.37 -55.07 -78.18
CA PHE A 294 57.17 -53.91 -77.74
C PHE A 294 56.95 -53.67 -76.23
N ASN A 295 57.57 -54.52 -75.42
CA ASN A 295 57.91 -54.18 -74.03
C ASN A 295 59.33 -53.58 -74.01
N LYS A 296 59.48 -52.32 -73.58
CA LYS A 296 60.68 -51.72 -72.94
C LYS A 296 60.41 -50.23 -72.62
N SER A 297 59.98 -49.90 -71.39
CA SER A 297 60.83 -49.39 -70.27
C SER A 297 60.71 -47.84 -70.15
N PRO A 298 61.09 -47.15 -69.04
CA PRO A 298 61.34 -47.57 -67.65
C PRO A 298 60.72 -46.62 -66.56
N SER A 299 60.84 -47.05 -65.30
CA SER A 299 60.99 -46.30 -64.03
C SER A 299 60.78 -44.78 -63.98
N SER A 300 59.92 -44.35 -63.04
CA SER A 300 60.32 -43.31 -62.08
C SER A 300 59.58 -43.52 -60.75
N GLU A 301 60.39 -43.80 -59.74
CA GLU A 301 60.09 -43.83 -58.33
C GLU A 301 59.50 -42.47 -57.88
N SER A 302 58.52 -42.49 -56.98
CA SER A 302 58.38 -41.44 -55.97
C SER A 302 57.56 -41.96 -54.81
N SER A 303 58.30 -42.44 -53.82
CA SER A 303 57.91 -42.63 -52.44
C SER A 303 57.38 -41.34 -51.81
N CYS A 304 56.30 -41.43 -51.04
CA CYS A 304 56.23 -40.82 -49.71
C CYS A 304 55.05 -41.39 -48.92
N LEU A 305 55.39 -42.24 -47.95
CA LEU A 305 54.66 -42.45 -46.71
C LEU A 305 54.59 -41.11 -45.96
N PHE A 306 53.43 -40.73 -45.42
CA PHE A 306 53.35 -40.17 -44.07
C PHE A 306 51.92 -40.36 -43.52
N SER A 307 51.87 -40.95 -42.34
CA SER A 307 50.67 -41.16 -41.53
C SER A 307 50.27 -39.89 -40.78
N ASP A 308 49.05 -39.97 -40.24
CA ASP A 308 48.59 -39.41 -38.95
C ASP A 308 47.82 -38.09 -38.86
N SER A 309 46.63 -38.29 -38.28
CA SER A 309 46.04 -37.55 -37.17
C SER A 309 45.37 -36.19 -37.43
N SER A 310 44.06 -36.23 -37.16
CA SER A 310 43.33 -35.32 -36.26
C SER A 310 43.14 -33.86 -36.64
N SER A 311 41.94 -33.42 -36.27
CA SER A 311 41.67 -32.11 -35.69
C SER A 311 41.56 -30.91 -36.64
N SER A 312 40.29 -30.57 -36.85
CA SER A 312 39.73 -29.23 -36.60
C SER A 312 39.89 -28.13 -37.66
N SER A 313 38.86 -27.27 -37.64
CA SER A 313 38.76 -25.93 -38.21
C SER A 313 38.40 -25.89 -39.69
N ASP A 314 37.14 -25.54 -39.96
CA ASP A 314 36.69 -24.15 -40.18
C ASP A 314 37.30 -23.60 -41.46
N SER A 315 36.49 -23.42 -42.49
CA SER A 315 36.61 -22.30 -43.42
C SER A 315 35.35 -22.17 -44.27
N ASP A 316 34.76 -21.00 -44.11
CA ASP A 316 33.75 -20.39 -44.93
C ASP A 316 34.12 -20.27 -46.42
N SER A 317 33.06 -20.04 -47.21
CA SER A 317 33.00 -19.21 -48.44
C SER A 317 33.50 -19.84 -49.76
N ASP A 318 32.87 -19.68 -50.93
CA ASP A 318 31.98 -18.67 -51.49
C ASP A 318 31.11 -19.27 -52.62
N ASN A 319 29.92 -18.69 -52.84
CA ASN A 319 29.41 -18.22 -54.16
C ASN A 319 27.88 -18.25 -54.24
N SER A 320 27.27 -17.10 -54.02
CA SER A 320 26.19 -16.61 -54.88
C SER A 320 26.15 -15.09 -54.78
N GLU A 321 26.83 -14.46 -55.73
CA GLU A 321 26.64 -13.07 -56.13
C GLU A 321 25.15 -12.82 -56.41
N SER A 322 24.56 -11.90 -55.65
CA SER A 322 23.40 -11.14 -56.09
C SER A 322 23.67 -9.68 -55.76
N SER A 323 24.11 -8.95 -56.79
CA SER A 323 24.20 -7.49 -56.80
C SER A 323 22.86 -6.88 -56.42
N ASP A 324 22.80 -6.18 -55.28
CA ASP A 324 21.93 -5.01 -55.15
C ASP A 324 22.55 -4.04 -54.12
N ASP A 325 23.40 -3.18 -54.66
CA ASP A 325 24.16 -2.15 -53.97
C ASP A 325 23.33 -0.87 -53.90
N PHE A 326 22.55 -0.71 -52.83
CA PHE A 326 22.15 0.61 -52.34
C PHE A 326 22.28 0.64 -50.80
N PRO A 327 23.35 1.25 -50.26
CA PRO A 327 23.45 1.47 -48.83
C PRO A 327 22.43 2.53 -48.40
N VAL A 328 21.35 2.09 -47.75
CA VAL A 328 20.42 3.00 -47.07
C VAL A 328 21.15 3.62 -45.87
N PRO A 329 21.32 4.96 -45.82
CA PRO A 329 21.94 5.61 -44.67
C PRO A 329 20.94 5.58 -43.50
N GLY A 330 21.11 4.63 -42.57
CA GLY A 330 20.29 4.61 -41.34
C GLY A 330 20.20 3.32 -40.54
N SER A 331 20.77 2.19 -40.97
CA SER A 331 20.62 0.93 -40.25
C SER A 331 21.63 0.78 -39.09
N PRO A 332 21.17 0.66 -37.82
CA PRO A 332 22.06 0.58 -36.66
C PRO A 332 22.90 -0.70 -36.70
N LYS A 333 24.22 -0.54 -36.60
CA LYS A 333 25.18 -1.65 -36.47
C LYS A 333 24.79 -2.52 -35.26
N LYS A 334 24.50 -3.80 -35.49
CA LYS A 334 24.27 -4.81 -34.45
C LYS A 334 25.53 -4.95 -33.58
N ARG A 335 25.55 -4.26 -32.43
CA ARG A 335 26.53 -4.51 -31.37
C ARG A 335 26.20 -5.87 -30.74
N THR A 336 27.22 -6.67 -30.49
CA THR A 336 27.16 -7.97 -29.82
C THR A 336 26.41 -7.87 -28.48
N HIS A 337 25.26 -8.53 -28.35
CA HIS A 337 24.31 -8.39 -27.24
C HIS A 337 24.65 -9.20 -25.96
N ASN A 338 25.80 -9.86 -25.88
CA ASN A 338 26.07 -10.83 -24.81
C ASN A 338 26.21 -10.25 -23.39
N LYS A 339 26.32 -8.93 -23.22
CA LYS A 339 26.47 -8.31 -21.87
C LYS A 339 25.14 -8.13 -21.13
N ALA A 340 24.02 -8.00 -21.87
CA ALA A 340 22.70 -7.79 -21.26
C ALA A 340 22.13 -9.10 -20.68
N GLU A 341 22.28 -10.21 -21.39
CA GLU A 341 21.79 -11.52 -20.95
C GLU A 341 22.50 -12.03 -19.68
N ILE A 342 23.80 -11.72 -19.52
CA ILE A 342 24.54 -12.07 -18.30
C ILE A 342 23.95 -11.33 -17.09
N TYR A 343 23.59 -10.05 -17.27
CA TYR A 343 23.03 -9.24 -16.19
C TYR A 343 21.59 -9.67 -15.83
N GLU A 344 20.77 -10.01 -16.83
CA GLU A 344 19.42 -10.53 -16.60
C GLU A 344 19.43 -11.87 -15.86
N ASN A 345 20.31 -12.79 -16.24
CA ASN A 345 20.45 -14.08 -15.56
C ASN A 345 20.91 -13.93 -14.11
N GLU A 346 21.83 -13.01 -13.83
CA GLU A 346 22.27 -12.72 -12.46
C GLU A 346 21.14 -12.10 -11.61
N MET A 347 20.34 -11.21 -12.21
CA MET A 347 19.20 -10.58 -11.55
C MET A 347 18.10 -11.60 -11.21
N LEU A 348 17.79 -12.51 -12.13
CA LEU A 348 16.84 -13.60 -11.91
C LEU A 348 17.29 -14.56 -10.81
N LYS A 349 18.60 -14.83 -10.71
CA LYS A 349 19.16 -15.65 -9.63
C LYS A 349 18.98 -14.98 -8.27
N LYS A 350 19.30 -13.68 -8.16
CA LYS A 350 19.08 -12.87 -6.94
C LYS A 350 17.61 -12.83 -6.55
N MET A 351 16.69 -12.73 -7.52
CA MET A 351 15.25 -12.74 -7.26
C MET A 351 14.79 -14.07 -6.64
N ARG A 352 15.24 -15.21 -7.18
CA ARG A 352 14.91 -16.55 -6.64
C ARG A 352 15.47 -16.75 -5.23
N ASP A 353 16.68 -16.27 -4.95
CA ASP A 353 17.30 -16.37 -3.63
C ASP A 353 16.55 -15.54 -2.58
N LEU A 354 16.05 -14.35 -2.96
CA LEU A 354 15.20 -13.53 -2.09
C LEU A 354 13.86 -14.20 -1.78
N GLN A 355 13.20 -14.78 -2.80
CA GLN A 355 11.95 -15.53 -2.59
C GLN A 355 12.17 -16.71 -1.63
N ARG A 356 13.29 -17.43 -1.78
CA ARG A 356 13.65 -18.55 -0.90
C ARG A 356 13.84 -18.11 0.55
N ARG A 357 14.58 -17.03 0.78
CA ARG A 357 14.78 -16.44 2.12
C ARG A 357 13.48 -15.95 2.76
N LEU A 358 12.60 -15.34 1.97
CA LEU A 358 11.31 -14.87 2.46
C LEU A 358 10.44 -16.04 2.95
N HIS A 359 10.39 -17.12 2.16
CA HIS A 359 9.67 -18.33 2.54
C HIS A 359 10.24 -19.00 3.81
N GLU A 360 11.58 -19.08 3.94
CA GLU A 360 12.21 -19.58 5.16
C GLU A 360 11.86 -18.74 6.40
N MET A 361 11.81 -17.42 6.25
CA MET A 361 11.40 -16.51 7.33
C MET A 361 9.93 -16.70 7.72
N GLU A 362 9.04 -16.93 6.76
CA GLU A 362 7.63 -17.26 7.05
C GLU A 362 7.48 -18.57 7.82
N ILE A 363 8.25 -19.61 7.45
CA ILE A 363 8.25 -20.89 8.17
C ILE A 363 8.74 -20.69 9.62
N LYS A 364 9.83 -19.93 9.83
CA LYS A 364 10.34 -19.61 11.17
C LYS A 364 9.33 -18.85 12.01
N ASN A 365 8.66 -17.85 11.43
CA ASN A 365 7.63 -17.09 12.13
C ASN A 365 6.43 -17.96 12.51
N LYS A 366 5.99 -18.88 11.64
CA LYS A 366 4.93 -19.84 11.97
C LYS A 366 5.32 -20.76 13.13
N ARG A 367 6.57 -21.25 13.16
CA ARG A 367 7.09 -22.05 14.29
C ARG A 367 7.09 -21.29 15.61
N LEU A 368 7.58 -20.05 15.60
CA LEU A 368 7.57 -19.18 16.79
C LEU A 368 6.14 -18.86 17.27
N GLN A 369 5.17 -18.75 16.35
CA GLN A 369 3.76 -18.55 16.72
C GLN A 369 3.13 -19.82 17.30
N SER A 370 3.50 -21.00 16.82
CA SER A 370 3.03 -22.27 17.41
C SER A 370 3.64 -22.54 18.78
N GLU A 371 4.88 -22.13 19.04
CA GLU A 371 5.54 -22.28 20.37
C GLU A 371 4.97 -21.34 21.43
N LYS A 372 4.29 -20.25 21.04
CA LYS A 372 3.67 -19.28 21.95
C LYS A 372 2.22 -19.61 22.32
N LYS A 373 1.64 -20.64 21.71
CA LYS A 373 0.31 -21.17 22.06
C LYS A 373 0.51 -22.43 22.89
#